data_AF-A0A0D2QVC8-F1
#
_entry.id   AF-A0A0D2QVC8-F1
#
_cell.length_a   1.000
_cell.length_b   1.000
_cell.length_c   1.000
_cell.angle_alpha   90.00
_cell.angle_beta   90.00
_cell.angle_gamma   90.00
#
_symmetry.space_group_name_H-M   'P 1'
#
loop_
_entity.id
_entity.type
_entity.pdbx_description
1 polymer ?
#
loop_
_entity_poly.entity_id
_entity_poly.type
_entity_poly.pdbx_seq_one_letter_code
_entity_poly.pdbx_strand_id
1 'polypeptide(L)'
;SSTVDIVEAQSKYGFWGWNLWRQPIGFIVFLISSLAECERLPFDLPEAEEELAAWYQTEYSGIKFGLFYVASYLNLLLSSLSVTVFYLGGWNISIPLRMDQLLNLGWKFVLPISLGNLLLTTSF
;
A
#
# COMPACT_ATOMS: atom_id res chain seq x y z
N SER A 1 -21.63 -8.45 8.60
CA SER A 1 -20.53 -8.20 7.66
C SER A 1 -19.21 -8.52 8.30
N SER A 2 -18.65 -9.66 7.94
CA SER A 2 -17.26 -10.02 8.20
C SER A 2 -16.33 -9.32 7.19
N THR A 3 -15.04 -9.23 7.49
CA THR A 3 -13.99 -8.75 6.58
C THR A 3 -13.97 -9.53 5.25
N VAL A 4 -14.35 -10.82 5.30
CA VAL A 4 -14.50 -11.67 4.11
C VAL A 4 -15.60 -11.15 3.18
N ASP A 5 -16.74 -10.75 3.74
CA ASP A 5 -17.89 -10.24 2.98
C ASP A 5 -17.53 -8.92 2.26
N ILE A 6 -16.66 -8.10 2.87
CA ILE A 6 -16.18 -6.84 2.27
C ILE A 6 -15.32 -7.14 1.04
N VAL A 7 -14.37 -8.07 1.18
CA VAL A 7 -13.48 -8.47 0.08
C VAL A 7 -14.28 -9.14 -1.06
N GLU A 8 -15.28 -9.95 -0.73
CA GLU A 8 -16.16 -10.57 -1.71
C GLU A 8 -17.00 -9.53 -2.49
N ALA A 9 -17.49 -8.49 -1.81
CA ALA A 9 -18.22 -7.38 -2.45
C ALA A 9 -17.33 -6.55 -3.40
N GLN A 10 -16.03 -6.46 -3.10
CA GLN A 10 -15.04 -5.79 -3.96
C GLN A 10 -14.64 -6.63 -5.18
N SER A 11 -14.67 -7.96 -5.05
CA SER A 11 -14.25 -8.89 -6.11
C SER A 11 -15.18 -8.88 -7.34
N LYS A 12 -16.47 -8.59 -7.15
CA LYS A 12 -17.51 -8.69 -8.22
C LYS A 12 -17.23 -7.90 -9.51
N TYR A 13 -16.55 -6.76 -9.42
CA TYR A 13 -16.29 -5.88 -10.58
C TYR A 13 -14.79 -5.64 -10.83
N GLY A 14 -13.95 -6.48 -10.24
CA GLY A 14 -12.50 -6.40 -10.35
C GLY A 14 -11.90 -5.05 -9.94
N PHE A 15 -10.90 -4.56 -10.67
CA PHE A 15 -10.22 -3.27 -10.40
C PHE A 15 -11.20 -2.08 -10.22
N TRP A 16 -12.28 -2.04 -11.01
CA TRP A 16 -13.30 -0.98 -10.91
C TRP A 16 -14.29 -1.20 -9.76
N GLY A 17 -14.29 -2.39 -9.15
CA GLY A 17 -15.08 -2.75 -7.98
C GLY A 17 -14.45 -2.35 -6.65
N TRP A 18 -13.25 -1.78 -6.65
CA TRP A 18 -12.58 -1.40 -5.42
C TRP A 18 -13.30 -0.26 -4.71
N ASN A 19 -13.30 -0.29 -3.37
CA ASN A 19 -13.97 0.74 -2.58
C ASN A 19 -13.28 2.10 -2.70
N LEU A 20 -12.02 2.13 -3.16
CA LEU A 20 -11.31 3.34 -3.54
C LEU A 20 -12.13 4.24 -4.48
N TRP A 21 -12.74 3.65 -5.51
CA TRP A 21 -13.54 4.38 -6.51
C TRP A 21 -14.92 4.77 -6.00
N ARG A 22 -15.51 3.96 -5.10
CA ARG A 22 -16.83 4.22 -4.53
C ARG A 22 -16.81 5.25 -3.41
N GLN A 23 -15.74 5.29 -2.62
CA GLN A 23 -15.60 6.17 -1.46
C GLN A 23 -14.20 6.80 -1.39
N PRO A 24 -13.87 7.72 -2.32
CA PRO A 24 -12.56 8.37 -2.33
C PRO A 24 -12.33 9.25 -1.10
N ILE A 25 -13.36 9.92 -0.58
CA ILE A 25 -13.27 10.73 0.65
C ILE A 25 -13.01 9.83 1.87
N GLY A 26 -13.72 8.71 1.99
CA GLY A 26 -13.56 7.76 3.09
C GLY A 26 -12.16 7.16 3.11
N PHE A 27 -11.61 6.85 1.93
CA PHE A 27 -10.24 6.37 1.78
C PHE A 27 -9.22 7.38 2.33
N ILE A 28 -9.34 8.66 1.98
CA ILE A 28 -8.40 9.69 2.44
C ILE A 28 -8.46 9.84 3.96
N VAL A 29 -9.66 9.89 4.54
CA VAL A 29 -9.83 10.01 6.00
C VAL A 29 -9.26 8.79 6.70
N PHE A 30 -9.54 7.58 6.19
CA PHE A 30 -9.02 6.35 6.76
C PHE A 30 -7.49 6.26 6.64
N LEU A 31 -6.93 6.68 5.51
CA LEU A 31 -5.50 6.71 5.27
C LEU A 31 -4.80 7.68 6.23
N ILE A 32 -5.32 8.89 6.40
CA ILE A 32 -4.80 9.88 7.36
C ILE A 32 -4.89 9.33 8.80
N SER A 33 -6.01 8.72 9.17
CA SER A 33 -6.18 8.09 10.49
C SER A 33 -5.19 6.95 10.72
N SER A 34 -4.98 6.09 9.73
CA SER A 34 -4.04 4.97 9.82
C SER A 34 -2.58 5.43 9.90
N LEU A 35 -2.24 6.55 9.25
CA LEU A 35 -0.92 7.17 9.34
C LEU A 35 -0.71 7.85 10.69
N ALA A 36 -1.75 8.48 11.25
CA ALA A 36 -1.71 9.07 12.58
C ALA A 36 -1.50 8.02 13.68
N GLU A 37 -2.09 6.84 13.54
CA GLU A 37 -1.89 5.72 14.48
C GLU A 37 -0.50 5.05 14.36
N CYS A 38 0.17 5.19 13.22
CA CYS A 38 1.52 4.66 13.03
C CYS A 38 2.62 5.50 13.67
N GLU A 39 2.26 6.64 14.29
CA GLU A 39 3.19 7.50 15.03
C GLU A 39 4.45 7.79 14.20
N ARG A 40 4.28 8.14 12.92
CA ARG A 40 5.39 8.39 12.00
C ARG A 40 5.12 9.64 11.19
N LEU A 41 6.19 10.34 10.79
CA LEU A 41 6.15 11.54 9.93
C LEU A 41 5.03 11.44 8.87
N PRO A 42 4.03 12.33 8.84
CA PRO A 42 3.96 13.67 9.41
C PRO A 42 3.26 13.82 10.78
N PHE A 43 2.79 12.73 11.42
CA PHE A 43 2.04 12.76 12.69
C PHE A 43 2.81 12.03 13.80
N ASP A 44 4.03 12.51 14.06
CA ASP A 44 4.98 11.82 14.90
C ASP A 44 5.00 12.36 16.34
N LEU A 45 3.86 12.31 17.03
CA LEU A 45 3.73 12.88 18.37
C LEU A 45 4.72 12.31 19.42
N PRO A 46 5.10 11.02 19.42
CA PRO A 46 6.04 10.49 20.41
C PRO A 46 7.52 10.53 19.99
N GLU A 47 7.87 10.50 18.69
CA GLU A 47 9.27 10.64 18.23
C GLU A 47 9.65 12.13 18.06
N ALA A 48 8.72 13.04 17.76
CA ALA A 48 9.01 14.49 17.71
C ALA A 48 9.24 15.13 19.09
N GLU A 49 9.00 14.41 20.20
CA GLU A 49 9.50 14.79 21.52
C GLU A 49 11.02 14.53 21.67
N GLU A 50 11.69 13.99 20.65
CA GLU A 50 13.15 13.81 20.58
C GLU A 50 13.93 15.10 20.85
N GLU A 51 13.34 16.29 20.67
CA GLU A 51 14.01 17.55 21.02
C GLU A 51 14.08 17.80 22.54
N LEU A 52 13.30 17.08 23.38
CA LEU A 52 13.33 17.25 24.85
C LEU A 52 13.51 15.98 25.70
N ALA A 53 13.19 14.77 25.25
CA ALA A 53 13.65 13.51 25.88
C ALA A 53 13.13 12.27 25.12
N ALA A 54 14.02 11.51 24.46
CA ALA A 54 13.71 10.23 23.85
C ALA A 54 13.35 9.14 24.89
N TRP A 55 12.10 9.15 25.38
CA TRP A 55 11.64 8.44 26.59
C TRP A 55 11.95 6.93 26.60
N TYR A 56 11.34 6.11 25.74
CA TYR A 56 11.58 4.66 25.80
C TYR A 56 12.95 4.24 25.20
N GLN A 57 13.53 5.07 24.33
CA GLN A 57 14.81 4.82 23.67
C GLN A 57 16.01 5.08 24.60
N THR A 58 15.85 5.97 25.58
CA THR A 58 16.89 6.30 26.58
C THR A 58 16.67 5.61 27.92
N GLU A 59 15.43 5.26 28.29
CA GLU A 59 15.13 4.57 29.54
C GLU A 59 15.23 3.03 29.44
N TYR A 60 14.97 2.43 28.27
CA TYR A 60 14.99 0.98 28.09
C TYR A 60 16.17 0.51 27.23
N SER A 61 16.84 -0.54 27.68
CA SER A 61 17.96 -1.19 26.97
C SER A 61 17.72 -2.69 26.76
N GLY A 62 18.35 -3.27 25.73
CA GLY A 62 18.30 -4.71 25.42
C GLY A 62 16.97 -5.19 24.84
N ILE A 63 16.41 -6.26 25.39
CA ILE A 63 15.20 -6.93 24.88
C ILE A 63 13.95 -6.03 24.94
N LYS A 64 13.83 -5.19 25.98
CA LYS A 64 12.68 -4.29 26.14
C LYS A 64 12.62 -3.26 25.01
N PHE A 65 13.77 -2.69 24.65
CA PHE A 65 13.90 -1.83 23.48
C PHE A 65 13.50 -2.56 22.19
N GLY A 66 13.99 -3.79 22.00
CA GLY A 66 13.63 -4.61 20.84
C GLY A 66 12.13 -4.90 20.75
N LEU A 67 11.43 -5.12 21.88
CA LEU A 67 9.99 -5.36 21.89
C LEU A 67 9.18 -4.13 21.49
N PHE A 68 9.55 -2.93 21.96
CA PHE A 68 8.91 -1.69 21.52
C PHE A 68 9.11 -1.45 20.02
N TYR A 69 10.32 -1.73 19.53
CA TYR A 69 10.60 -1.65 18.09
C TYR A 69 9.76 -2.65 17.30
N VAL A 70 9.69 -3.91 17.69
CA VAL A 70 8.84 -4.89 16.99
C VAL A 70 7.36 -4.49 17.05
N ALA A 71 6.89 -3.93 18.16
CA ALA A 71 5.52 -3.49 18.31
C ALA A 71 5.16 -2.34 17.33
N SER A 72 6.03 -1.35 17.15
CA SER A 72 5.78 -0.25 16.19
C SER A 72 5.74 -0.76 14.74
N TYR A 73 6.63 -1.69 14.38
CA TYR A 73 6.60 -2.33 13.05
C TYR A 73 5.37 -3.22 12.84
N LEU A 74 4.89 -3.90 13.89
CA LEU A 74 3.64 -4.64 13.82
C LEU A 74 2.44 -3.72 13.62
N ASN A 75 2.41 -2.57 14.29
CA ASN A 75 1.36 -1.58 14.09
C ASN A 75 1.34 -1.07 12.64
N LEU A 76 2.51 -0.72 12.09
CA LEU A 76 2.65 -0.34 10.68
C LEU A 76 2.18 -1.43 9.70
N LEU A 77 2.47 -2.70 10.01
CA LEU A 77 2.02 -3.82 9.20
C LEU A 77 0.50 -4.01 9.28
N LEU A 78 -0.10 -3.87 10.46
CA LEU A 78 -1.54 -4.02 10.65
C LEU A 78 -2.33 -2.88 10.00
N SER A 79 -1.85 -1.65 10.10
CA SER A 79 -2.49 -0.48 9.48
C SER A 79 -2.49 -0.60 7.94
N SER A 80 -1.35 -0.94 7.35
CA SER A 80 -1.22 -1.15 5.90
C SER A 80 -2.07 -2.33 5.38
N LEU A 81 -2.15 -3.43 6.13
CA LEU A 81 -3.05 -4.54 5.82
C LEU A 81 -4.52 -4.10 5.86
N SER A 82 -4.91 -3.32 6.88
CA SER A 82 -6.29 -2.84 7.04
C SER A 82 -6.71 -1.92 5.87
N VAL A 83 -5.84 -0.99 5.46
CA VAL A 83 -6.07 -0.15 4.28
C VAL A 83 -6.26 -1.00 3.01
N THR A 84 -5.41 -2.01 2.84
CA THR A 84 -5.45 -2.89 1.66
C THR A 84 -6.74 -3.70 1.59
N VAL A 85 -7.18 -4.25 2.73
CA VAL A 85 -8.38 -5.08 2.81
C VAL A 85 -9.65 -4.25 2.62
N PHE A 86 -9.74 -3.06 3.22
CA PHE A 86 -10.96 -2.25 3.13
C PHE A 86 -11.12 -1.49 1.82
N TYR A 87 -10.02 -1.10 1.15
CA TYR A 87 -10.08 -0.22 -0.01
C TYR A 87 -9.52 -0.79 -1.31
N LEU A 88 -8.47 -1.62 -1.25
CA LEU A 88 -7.70 -2.09 -2.42
C LEU A 88 -8.04 -3.52 -2.84
N GLY A 89 -9.07 -4.15 -2.26
CA GLY A 89 -9.55 -5.47 -2.69
C GLY A 89 -8.85 -6.67 -2.05
N GLY A 90 -8.04 -6.47 -1.00
CA GLY A 90 -7.43 -7.54 -0.22
C GLY A 90 -6.60 -8.51 -1.07
N TRP A 91 -6.99 -9.79 -1.10
CA TRP A 91 -6.32 -10.84 -1.88
C TRP A 91 -6.75 -10.91 -3.36
N ASN A 92 -7.78 -10.17 -3.77
CA ASN A 92 -8.26 -10.18 -5.15
C ASN A 92 -7.52 -9.13 -5.97
N ILE A 93 -6.34 -9.49 -6.49
CA ILE A 93 -5.70 -8.79 -7.61
C ILE A 93 -6.53 -9.08 -8.86
N SER A 94 -7.60 -8.30 -9.03
CA SER A 94 -8.45 -8.37 -10.20
C SER A 94 -7.94 -7.38 -11.24
N ILE A 95 -6.71 -7.61 -11.69
CA ILE A 95 -6.22 -7.00 -12.92
C ILE A 95 -6.93 -7.77 -14.05
N PRO A 96 -7.75 -7.11 -14.87
CA PRO A 96 -8.49 -7.76 -15.97
C PRO A 96 -7.55 -8.02 -17.16
N LEU A 97 -6.32 -8.47 -16.91
CA LEU A 97 -5.40 -8.90 -17.94
C LEU A 97 -5.35 -10.41 -17.90
N ARG A 98 -6.20 -11.03 -18.72
CA ARG A 98 -6.01 -12.43 -19.09
C ARG A 98 -4.62 -12.54 -19.72
N MET A 99 -3.88 -13.60 -19.43
CA MET A 99 -2.53 -13.81 -20.00
C MET A 99 -2.50 -13.64 -21.52
N ASP A 100 -3.60 -14.01 -22.21
CA ASP A 100 -3.79 -13.84 -23.65
C ASP A 100 -3.82 -12.36 -24.12
N GLN A 101 -4.32 -11.44 -23.29
CA GLN A 101 -4.34 -10.00 -23.57
C GLN A 101 -2.99 -9.36 -23.31
N LEU A 102 -2.30 -9.79 -22.23
CA LEU A 102 -0.93 -9.36 -21.93
C LEU A 102 0.02 -9.76 -23.06
N LEU A 103 -0.10 -11.00 -23.54
CA LEU A 103 0.70 -11.50 -24.66
C LEU A 103 0.40 -10.70 -25.94
N ASN A 104 -0.87 -10.45 -26.27
CA ASN A 104 -1.23 -9.62 -27.43
C ASN A 104 -0.69 -8.19 -27.34
N LEU A 105 -0.74 -7.55 -26.16
CA LEU A 105 -0.18 -6.21 -25.97
C LEU A 105 1.35 -6.21 -26.14
N GLY A 106 2.02 -7.20 -25.54
CA GLY A 106 3.47 -7.38 -25.64
C GLY A 106 3.94 -7.55 -27.09
N TRP A 107 3.32 -8.47 -27.83
CA TRP A 107 3.70 -8.77 -29.20
C TRP A 107 3.29 -7.70 -30.22
N LYS A 108 2.10 -7.08 -30.07
CA LYS A 108 1.61 -6.10 -31.05
C LYS A 108 2.08 -4.67 -30.80
N PHE A 109 2.33 -4.29 -29.54
CA PHE A 109 2.65 -2.90 -29.21
C PHE A 109 4.05 -2.75 -28.62
N VAL A 110 4.40 -3.52 -27.60
CA VAL A 110 5.66 -3.31 -26.87
C VAL A 110 6.87 -3.65 -27.74
N LEU A 111 6.85 -4.78 -28.47
CA LEU A 111 7.96 -5.19 -29.33
C LEU A 111 8.21 -4.25 -30.53
N PRO A 112 7.19 -3.80 -31.28
CA PRO A 112 7.43 -2.85 -32.37
C PRO A 112 7.92 -1.48 -31.89
N ILE A 113 7.40 -1.00 -30.74
CA ILE A 113 7.81 0.29 -30.16
C ILE A 113 9.27 0.22 -29.68
N SER A 114 9.69 -0.88 -29.03
CA SER A 114 11.07 -1.03 -28.57
C SER A 114 12.05 -1.12 -29.74
N LEU A 115 11.70 -1.85 -30.82
CA LEU A 115 12.50 -1.87 -32.04
C LEU A 115 12.60 -0.49 -32.68
N GLY A 116 11.47 0.23 -32.80
CA GLY A 116 11.44 1.58 -33.35
C GLY A 116 12.33 2.55 -32.55
N ASN A 117 12.28 2.47 -31.23
CA ASN A 117 13.14 3.28 -30.35
C ASN A 117 14.62 2.97 -30.54
N LEU A 118 14.97 1.69 -30.69
CA LEU A 118 16.35 1.24 -30.91
C LEU A 118 16.90 1.79 -32.25
N LEU A 119 16.10 1.73 -33.32
CA LEU A 119 16.49 2.28 -34.62
C LEU A 119 16.69 3.81 -34.59
N LEU A 120 15.84 4.52 -33.85
CA LEU A 120 15.99 5.97 -33.64
C LEU A 120 17.26 6.29 -32.85
N THR A 121 17.55 5.52 -31.79
CA THR A 121 18.75 5.75 -30.96
C THR A 121 20.05 5.43 -31.69
N THR A 122 20.06 4.49 -32.64
CA THR A 122 21.25 4.15 -33.44
C THR A 122 21.49 5.08 -34.63
N SER A 123 20.52 5.95 -34.95
CA SER A 123 20.63 6.89 -36.06
C SER A 123 21.23 8.26 -35.65
N PHE A 124 21.54 8.43 -34.36
CA PHE A 124 22.31 9.54 -33.79
C PHE A 124 23.71 9.06 -33.39
#